data_AF-A0A9D2JP75-F1
#
_entry.id   AF-A0A9D2JP75-F1
#
_cell.length_a   1.000
_cell.length_b   1.000
_cell.length_c   1.000
_cell.angle_alpha   90.00
_cell.angle_beta   90.00
_cell.angle_gamma   90.00
#
_symmetry.space_group_name_H-M   'P 1'
#
loop_
_entity.id
_entity.type
_entity.pdbx_description
1 polymer ?
#
loop_
_entity_poly.entity_id
_entity_poly.type
_entity_poly.pdbx_seq_one_letter_code
_entity_poly.pdbx_strand_id
1 'polypeptide(L)'
;MDFSGPQVSIHHLWHHRDHVAVTPLTSVGGKKNLGFQVGARTRIHELTNEVNDVIYFEMQTVRLDNREFAFKIMMGNTPVGRLRHLYTPTPDGGSTFYAETQIGLETDNPIINRRLAPRLFNKQSALEWTRHNIQETGRLQDILPVLYANRDKVFYDPEFIKFT
;
A
#
# COMPACT_ATOMS: atom_id res chain seq x y z
N MET A 1 -20.84 -0.54 -17.26
CA MET A 1 -20.75 -0.64 -15.79
C MET A 1 -21.76 0.36 -15.21
N ASP A 2 -22.71 -0.10 -14.42
CA ASP A 2 -23.82 0.72 -13.89
C ASP A 2 -23.69 1.06 -12.38
N PHE A 3 -22.66 0.54 -11.69
CA PHE A 3 -22.37 0.76 -10.27
C PHE A 3 -23.55 0.42 -9.33
N SER A 4 -24.47 -0.44 -9.77
CA SER A 4 -25.65 -0.88 -9.00
C SER A 4 -25.35 -2.03 -8.01
N GLY A 5 -24.13 -2.58 -8.08
CA GLY A 5 -23.67 -3.68 -7.22
C GLY A 5 -23.40 -3.26 -5.77
N PRO A 6 -23.03 -4.22 -4.91
CA PRO A 6 -22.66 -3.93 -3.54
C PRO A 6 -21.45 -2.99 -3.48
N GLN A 7 -21.38 -2.22 -2.41
CA GLN A 7 -20.21 -1.39 -2.12
C GLN A 7 -19.00 -2.29 -1.88
N VAL A 8 -17.85 -1.88 -2.42
CA VAL A 8 -16.57 -2.57 -2.27
C VAL A 8 -15.51 -1.51 -1.97
N SER A 9 -14.59 -1.81 -1.04
CA SER A 9 -13.50 -0.88 -0.72
C SER A 9 -12.56 -0.71 -1.93
N ILE A 10 -12.05 0.51 -2.15
CA ILE A 10 -11.07 0.77 -3.22
C ILE A 10 -9.82 -0.07 -3.01
N HIS A 11 -9.40 -0.27 -1.76
CA HIS A 11 -8.27 -1.13 -1.43
C HIS A 11 -8.52 -2.56 -1.88
N HIS A 12 -9.70 -3.13 -1.62
CA HIS A 12 -10.07 -4.45 -2.12
C HIS A 12 -10.14 -4.46 -3.66
N LEU A 13 -10.71 -3.45 -4.32
CA LEU A 13 -10.72 -3.40 -5.79
C LEU A 13 -9.32 -3.36 -6.42
N TRP A 14 -8.36 -2.70 -5.76
CA TRP A 14 -6.98 -2.57 -6.21
C TRP A 14 -6.31 -3.94 -6.34
N HIS A 15 -6.51 -4.83 -5.38
CA HIS A 15 -6.05 -6.21 -5.48
C HIS A 15 -7.01 -7.18 -4.80
N HIS A 16 -8.14 -7.46 -5.44
CA HIS A 16 -9.27 -8.22 -4.88
C HIS A 16 -8.91 -9.58 -4.28
N ARG A 17 -7.84 -10.19 -4.79
CA ARG A 17 -7.38 -11.47 -4.29
C ARG A 17 -6.66 -11.34 -2.96
N ASP A 18 -5.89 -10.28 -2.74
CA ASP A 18 -4.96 -10.21 -1.60
C ASP A 18 -5.33 -9.11 -0.59
N HIS A 19 -5.91 -8.00 -1.03
CA HIS A 19 -6.23 -6.87 -0.16
C HIS A 19 -7.47 -7.13 0.69
N VAL A 20 -7.30 -7.19 2.01
CA VAL A 20 -8.41 -7.38 2.94
C VAL A 20 -8.84 -6.05 3.53
N ALA A 21 -7.92 -5.31 4.17
CA ALA A 21 -8.29 -4.11 4.90
C ALA A 21 -7.15 -3.10 5.09
N VAL A 22 -7.54 -1.84 5.27
CA VAL A 22 -6.68 -0.73 5.67
C VAL A 22 -7.24 -0.13 6.94
N THR A 23 -6.53 -0.21 8.06
CA THR A 23 -7.00 0.29 9.36
C THR A 23 -6.16 1.49 9.83
N PRO A 24 -6.73 2.71 9.85
CA PRO A 24 -6.07 3.89 10.40
C PRO A 24 -5.76 3.70 11.89
N LEU A 25 -4.51 3.94 12.29
CA LEU A 25 -4.06 3.78 13.68
C LEU A 25 -3.89 5.13 14.39
N THR A 26 -3.39 6.14 13.69
CA THR A 26 -3.20 7.50 14.24
C THR A 26 -3.76 8.55 13.30
N SER A 27 -3.91 9.78 13.79
CA SER A 27 -4.33 10.97 13.05
C SER A 27 -3.34 12.10 13.34
N VAL A 28 -3.12 12.99 12.37
CA VAL A 28 -2.11 14.06 12.48
C VAL A 28 -2.73 15.42 12.18
N GLY A 29 -2.32 16.46 12.92
CA GLY A 29 -2.72 17.84 12.65
C GLY A 29 -4.22 18.09 12.72
N GLY A 30 -4.94 17.39 13.60
CA GLY A 30 -6.39 17.50 13.77
C GLY A 30 -7.22 16.93 12.62
N LYS A 31 -6.60 16.39 11.57
CA LYS A 31 -7.29 15.71 10.47
C LYS A 31 -7.37 14.22 10.77
N LYS A 32 -8.56 13.64 10.58
CA LYS A 32 -8.79 12.20 10.72
C LYS A 32 -8.06 11.46 9.60
N ASN A 33 -7.30 10.42 9.96
CA ASN A 33 -6.72 9.52 8.98
C ASN A 33 -7.81 8.60 8.41
N LEU A 34 -7.90 8.59 7.08
CA LEU A 34 -8.87 7.81 6.29
C LEU A 34 -8.22 6.61 5.60
N GLY A 35 -6.95 6.32 5.89
CA GLY A 35 -6.22 5.18 5.35
C GLY A 35 -4.75 5.50 5.12
N PHE A 36 -4.42 6.62 4.48
CA PHE A 36 -3.03 6.95 4.16
C PHE A 36 -2.73 8.44 4.33
N GLN A 37 -3.20 9.03 5.43
CA GLN A 37 -2.87 10.43 5.72
C GLN A 37 -1.36 10.59 5.94
N VAL A 38 -0.75 11.56 5.26
CA VAL A 38 0.67 11.92 5.43
C VAL A 38 0.99 12.19 6.91
N GLY A 39 2.05 11.54 7.41
CA GLY A 39 2.53 11.56 8.79
C GLY A 39 1.83 10.56 9.71
N ALA A 40 0.62 10.10 9.36
CA ALA A 40 -0.17 9.18 10.18
C ALA A 40 0.25 7.72 9.97
N ARG A 41 -0.16 6.87 10.90
CA ARG A 41 0.03 5.42 10.87
C ARG A 41 -1.23 4.69 10.48
N THR A 42 -1.03 3.59 9.78
CA THR A 42 -2.06 2.70 9.27
C THR A 42 -1.56 1.28 9.30
N ARG A 43 -2.43 0.33 9.61
CA ARG A 43 -2.17 -1.09 9.42
C ARG A 43 -2.79 -1.56 8.11
N ILE A 44 -2.04 -2.25 7.28
CA ILE A 44 -2.60 -3.04 6.18
C ILE A 44 -2.75 -4.49 6.61
N HIS A 45 -3.82 -5.11 6.12
CA HIS A 45 -4.07 -6.54 6.22
C HIS A 45 -4.23 -7.08 4.81
N GLU A 46 -3.27 -7.89 4.40
CA GLU A 46 -3.22 -8.49 3.07
C GLU A 46 -2.93 -9.99 3.18
N LEU A 47 -3.44 -10.77 2.23
CA LEU A 47 -3.25 -12.21 2.09
C LEU A 47 -2.47 -12.47 0.82
N THR A 48 -1.21 -12.89 0.89
CA THR A 48 -0.51 -13.31 -0.32
C THR A 48 -0.93 -14.74 -0.63
N ASN A 49 -2.05 -14.88 -1.35
CA ASN A 49 -2.73 -16.16 -1.55
C ASN A 49 -1.88 -17.22 -2.26
N GLU A 50 -0.83 -16.85 -2.99
CA GLU A 50 0.10 -17.82 -3.60
C GLU A 50 0.88 -18.64 -2.56
N VAL A 51 1.11 -18.07 -1.38
CA VAL A 51 1.94 -18.70 -0.33
C VAL A 51 1.21 -18.82 1.01
N ASN A 52 -0.07 -18.47 1.06
CA ASN A 52 -0.89 -18.44 2.28
C ASN A 52 -0.22 -17.67 3.43
N ASP A 53 0.50 -16.60 3.11
CA ASP A 53 1.10 -15.71 4.09
C ASP A 53 0.16 -14.54 4.38
N VAL A 54 0.20 -14.08 5.63
CA VAL A 54 -0.66 -13.00 6.12
C VAL A 54 0.21 -11.81 6.48
N ILE A 55 0.01 -10.72 5.77
CA ILE A 55 0.77 -9.48 5.95
C ILE A 55 -0.03 -8.57 6.87
N TYR A 56 0.56 -8.25 8.02
CA TYR A 56 0.11 -7.21 8.94
C TYR A 56 1.20 -6.16 9.10
N PHE A 57 1.34 -5.27 8.13
CA PHE A 57 2.31 -4.18 8.23
C PHE A 57 1.66 -2.94 8.82
N GLU A 58 2.29 -2.43 9.87
CA GLU A 58 2.09 -1.04 10.27
C GLU A 58 2.97 -0.15 9.41
N MET A 59 2.37 0.89 8.85
CA MET A 59 3.03 1.77 7.92
C MET A 59 2.79 3.21 8.33
N GLN A 60 3.81 4.06 8.17
CA GLN A 60 3.66 5.49 8.30
C GLN A 60 3.72 6.13 6.91
N THR A 61 2.65 6.80 6.49
CA THR A 61 2.66 7.51 5.20
C THR A 61 3.64 8.68 5.26
N VAL A 62 4.63 8.66 4.38
CA VAL A 62 5.64 9.72 4.26
C VAL A 62 5.20 10.76 3.24
N ARG A 63 4.62 10.30 2.13
CA ARG A 63 4.21 11.15 1.03
C ARG A 63 3.03 10.55 0.29
N LEU A 64 2.10 11.40 -0.11
CA LEU A 64 0.98 11.06 -0.96
C LEU A 64 0.62 12.31 -1.77
N ASP A 65 1.07 12.35 -3.01
CA ASP A 65 0.78 13.43 -3.95
C ASP A 65 0.71 12.92 -5.40
N ASN A 66 0.73 13.83 -6.37
CA ASN A 66 0.62 13.52 -7.80
C ASN A 66 1.90 12.91 -8.42
N ARG A 67 2.94 12.65 -7.63
CA ARG A 67 4.22 12.08 -8.10
C ARG A 67 4.67 10.88 -7.30
N GLU A 68 4.34 10.82 -6.02
CA GLU A 68 4.83 9.78 -5.14
C GLU A 68 3.79 9.38 -4.08
N PHE A 69 3.62 8.08 -3.93
CA PHE A 69 3.00 7.47 -2.76
C PHE A 69 4.07 6.66 -2.04
N ALA A 70 4.43 7.06 -0.83
CA ALA A 70 5.53 6.47 -0.09
C ALA A 70 5.21 6.31 1.38
N PHE A 71 5.70 5.21 1.96
CA PHE A 71 5.52 4.90 3.37
C PHE A 71 6.75 4.20 3.96
N LYS A 72 6.91 4.35 5.28
CA LYS A 72 7.85 3.56 6.08
C LYS A 72 7.13 2.36 6.65
N ILE A 73 7.74 1.18 6.56
CA ILE A 73 7.29 -0.03 7.26
C ILE A 73 7.79 0.08 8.69
N MET A 74 6.88 -0.03 9.66
CA MET A 74 7.15 0.22 11.07
C MET A 74 7.14 -1.09 11.87
N MET A 75 8.12 -1.25 12.74
CA MET A 75 8.12 -2.25 13.82
C MET A 75 8.13 -1.49 15.15
N GLY A 76 6.96 -1.38 15.78
CA GLY A 76 6.78 -0.46 16.91
C GLY A 76 7.05 0.98 16.48
N ASN A 77 8.01 1.65 17.11
CA ASN A 77 8.42 3.02 16.76
C ASN A 77 9.59 3.10 15.78
N THR A 78 10.11 1.96 15.34
CA THR A 78 11.32 1.90 14.52
C THR A 78 10.96 1.63 13.05
N PRO A 79 11.43 2.46 12.09
CA PRO A 79 11.28 2.15 10.68
C PRO A 79 12.23 1.00 10.29
N VAL A 80 11.67 -0.06 9.73
CA VAL A 80 12.38 -1.29 9.30
C VAL A 80 12.35 -1.49 7.80
N GLY A 81 11.77 -0.54 7.07
CA GLY A 81 11.77 -0.52 5.62
C GLY A 81 11.10 0.72 5.08
N ARG A 82 11.19 0.88 3.77
CA ARG A 82 10.57 1.96 3.01
C ARG A 82 10.01 1.39 1.72
N LEU A 83 8.82 1.84 1.37
CA LEU A 83 8.23 1.59 0.06
C LEU A 83 7.98 2.93 -0.64
N ARG A 84 8.20 2.94 -1.96
CA ARG A 84 7.98 4.09 -2.83
C ARG A 84 7.29 3.62 -4.10
N HIS A 85 6.19 4.27 -4.41
CA HIS A 85 5.52 4.22 -5.70
C HIS A 85 5.69 5.58 -6.37
N LEU A 86 6.30 5.61 -7.55
CA LEU A 86 6.53 6.81 -8.33
C LEU A 86 5.69 6.76 -9.60
N TYR A 87 5.05 7.89 -9.91
CA TYR A 87 4.19 8.05 -11.08
C TYR A 87 4.74 9.18 -11.95
N THR A 88 4.86 8.95 -13.26
CA THR A 88 5.27 10.00 -14.19
C THR A 88 4.34 10.01 -15.41
N PRO A 89 3.75 11.15 -15.78
CA PRO A 89 2.93 11.26 -16.99
C PRO A 89 3.72 10.87 -18.24
N THR A 90 3.07 10.17 -19.16
CA THR A 90 3.63 9.84 -20.48
C THR A 90 3.05 10.76 -21.56
N PRO A 91 3.75 10.98 -22.70
CA PRO A 91 3.28 11.86 -23.77
C PRO A 91 1.95 11.46 -24.41
N ASP A 92 1.59 10.18 -24.36
CA ASP A 92 0.32 9.62 -24.86
C ASP A 92 -0.84 9.73 -23.86
N GLY A 93 -0.65 10.44 -22.74
CA GLY A 93 -1.69 10.67 -21.74
C GLY A 93 -1.82 9.57 -20.68
N GLY A 94 -0.89 8.60 -20.67
CA GLY A 94 -0.78 7.58 -19.62
C GLY A 94 0.11 8.00 -18.44
N SER A 95 0.53 7.01 -17.65
CA SER A 95 1.51 7.16 -16.57
C SER A 95 2.46 5.97 -16.57
N THR A 96 3.76 6.23 -16.42
CA THR A 96 4.68 5.18 -15.96
C THR A 96 4.51 4.98 -14.46
N PHE A 97 4.85 3.79 -14.01
CA PHE A 97 4.84 3.42 -12.61
C PHE A 97 6.16 2.73 -12.25
N TYR A 98 6.75 3.14 -11.14
CA TYR A 98 7.93 2.49 -10.56
C TYR A 98 7.67 2.21 -9.08
N ALA A 99 7.89 0.97 -8.67
CA ALA A 99 7.84 0.55 -7.28
C ALA A 99 9.22 0.13 -6.78
N GLU A 100 9.57 0.59 -5.59
CA GLU A 100 10.77 0.18 -4.87
C GLU A 100 10.40 -0.15 -3.43
N THR A 101 10.89 -1.29 -2.94
CA THR A 101 10.82 -1.65 -1.53
C THR A 101 12.24 -1.88 -1.02
N GLN A 102 12.63 -1.12 -0.01
CA GLN A 102 13.88 -1.26 0.72
C GLN A 102 13.59 -1.80 2.11
N ILE A 103 14.22 -2.91 2.49
CA ILE A 103 14.09 -3.50 3.83
C ILE A 103 15.41 -3.35 4.59
N GLY A 104 15.32 -2.96 5.85
CA GLY A 104 16.45 -2.73 6.72
C GLY A 104 16.21 -1.57 7.66
N LEU A 105 17.00 -1.52 8.73
CA LEU A 105 17.06 -0.36 9.61
C LEU A 105 17.86 0.76 8.93
N GLU A 106 17.39 2.00 9.12
CA GLU A 106 18.13 3.22 8.79
C GLU A 106 19.29 3.40 9.82
N THR A 107 20.32 2.56 9.72
CA THR A 107 21.48 2.53 10.64
C THR A 107 22.79 2.42 9.87
N ASP A 108 23.84 3.08 10.39
CA ASP A 108 25.20 3.02 9.85
C ASP A 108 25.91 1.67 10.11
N ASN A 109 25.28 0.75 10.87
CA ASN A 109 25.89 -0.54 11.17
C ASN A 109 25.43 -1.65 10.20
N PRO A 110 26.28 -2.07 9.24
CA PRO A 110 25.90 -3.05 8.22
C PRO A 110 25.67 -4.46 8.78
N ILE A 111 26.19 -4.78 9.97
CA ILE A 111 26.03 -6.10 10.61
C ILE A 111 24.57 -6.28 11.05
N ILE A 112 23.94 -5.20 11.52
CA ILE A 112 22.54 -5.21 11.95
C ILE A 112 21.63 -5.55 10.76
N ASN A 113 21.80 -4.85 9.64
CA ASN A 113 21.03 -5.12 8.42
C ASN A 113 21.31 -6.51 7.86
N ARG A 114 22.56 -6.98 7.87
CA ARG A 114 22.91 -8.35 7.43
C ARG A 114 22.20 -9.45 8.24
N ARG A 115 21.89 -9.21 9.52
CA ARG A 115 21.22 -10.18 10.40
C ARG A 115 19.70 -10.03 10.42
N LEU A 116 19.19 -8.79 10.41
CA LEU A 116 17.76 -8.52 10.50
C LEU A 116 17.04 -8.65 9.16
N ALA A 117 17.62 -8.13 8.06
CA ALA A 117 16.92 -8.12 6.77
C ALA A 117 16.47 -9.51 6.31
N PRO A 118 17.29 -10.58 6.39
CA PRO A 118 16.84 -11.92 6.00
C PRO A 118 15.77 -12.54 6.91
N ARG A 119 15.65 -12.07 8.17
CA ARG A 119 14.63 -12.53 9.12
C ARG A 119 13.30 -11.81 8.91
N LEU A 120 13.36 -10.52 8.58
CA LEU A 120 12.17 -9.71 8.30
C LEU A 120 11.64 -9.98 6.89
N PHE A 121 12.54 -10.23 5.93
CA PHE A 121 12.21 -10.31 4.53
C PHE A 121 13.21 -11.19 3.78
N ASN A 122 12.91 -12.48 3.72
CA ASN A 122 13.76 -13.44 3.02
C ASN A 122 13.56 -13.34 1.50
N LYS A 123 14.38 -14.07 0.73
CA LYS A 123 14.33 -14.06 -0.73
C LYS A 123 12.98 -14.49 -1.30
N GLN A 124 12.31 -15.46 -0.67
CA GLN A 124 10.99 -15.93 -1.12
C GLN A 124 9.94 -14.85 -0.90
N SER A 125 9.89 -14.25 0.29
CA SER A 125 9.00 -13.11 0.58
C SER A 125 9.24 -11.95 -0.38
N ALA A 126 10.50 -11.65 -0.73
CA ALA A 126 10.82 -10.60 -1.69
C ALA A 126 10.33 -10.88 -3.11
N LEU A 127 10.40 -12.14 -3.56
CA LEU A 127 9.87 -12.54 -4.87
C LEU A 127 8.33 -12.43 -4.89
N GLU A 128 7.65 -12.92 -3.86
CA GLU A 128 6.19 -12.83 -3.79
C GLU A 128 5.71 -11.38 -3.66
N TRP A 129 6.38 -10.56 -2.86
CA TRP A 129 6.09 -9.13 -2.76
C TRP A 129 6.26 -8.39 -4.09
N THR A 130 7.30 -8.76 -4.86
CA THR A 130 7.52 -8.19 -6.20
C THR A 130 6.39 -8.59 -7.14
N ARG A 131 5.95 -9.85 -7.12
CA ARG A 131 4.81 -10.32 -7.92
C ARG A 131 3.52 -9.60 -7.54
N HIS A 132 3.27 -9.46 -6.24
CA HIS A 132 2.12 -8.74 -5.70
C HIS A 132 2.09 -7.28 -6.20
N ASN A 133 3.20 -6.55 -6.12
CA ASN A 133 3.30 -5.17 -6.66
C ASN A 133 3.02 -5.10 -8.17
N ILE A 134 3.49 -6.09 -8.94
CA ILE A 134 3.22 -6.18 -10.39
C ILE A 134 1.72 -6.41 -10.64
N GLN A 135 1.09 -7.33 -9.89
CA GLN A 135 -0.32 -7.68 -10.04
C GLN A 135 -1.24 -6.52 -9.65
N GLU A 136 -1.02 -5.88 -8.50
CA GLU A 136 -1.83 -4.75 -8.04
C GLU A 136 -1.72 -3.55 -8.99
N THR A 137 -0.51 -3.27 -9.47
CA THR A 137 -0.29 -2.14 -10.38
C THR A 137 -0.87 -2.45 -11.75
N GLY A 138 -0.68 -3.67 -12.25
CA GLY A 138 -1.27 -4.11 -13.51
C GLY A 138 -2.79 -3.98 -13.49
N ARG A 139 -3.43 -4.27 -12.35
CA ARG A 139 -4.88 -4.13 -12.19
C ARG A 139 -5.35 -2.67 -12.30
N LEU A 140 -4.55 -1.70 -11.89
CA LEU A 140 -4.93 -0.28 -11.96
C LEU A 140 -5.22 0.19 -13.38
N GLN A 141 -4.57 -0.39 -14.40
CA GLN A 141 -4.82 -0.04 -15.80
C GLN A 141 -6.28 -0.28 -16.20
N ASP A 142 -6.93 -1.31 -15.62
CA ASP A 142 -8.32 -1.66 -15.94
C ASP A 142 -9.31 -0.83 -15.13
N ILE A 143 -9.01 -0.58 -13.85
CA ILE A 143 -10.00 -0.02 -12.91
C ILE A 143 -9.89 1.49 -12.78
N LEU A 144 -8.69 2.06 -12.84
CA LEU A 144 -8.47 3.47 -12.50
C LEU A 144 -9.15 4.43 -13.49
N PRO A 145 -9.13 4.21 -14.83
CA PRO A 145 -9.86 5.09 -15.75
C PRO A 145 -11.37 5.09 -15.49
N VAL A 146 -11.95 3.92 -15.18
CA VAL A 146 -13.38 3.76 -14.90
C VAL A 146 -13.77 4.46 -13.60
N LEU A 147 -12.98 4.25 -12.53
CA LEU A 147 -13.18 4.92 -11.24
C LEU A 147 -13.03 6.45 -11.37
N TYR A 148 -12.05 6.93 -12.14
CA TYR A 148 -11.83 8.35 -12.35
C TYR A 148 -12.97 9.03 -13.12
N ALA A 149 -13.50 8.35 -14.15
CA ALA A 149 -14.63 8.81 -14.95
C ALA A 149 -15.95 8.83 -14.14
N ASN A 150 -16.05 8.03 -13.08
CA ASN A 150 -17.22 7.93 -12.20
C ASN A 150 -16.88 8.36 -10.76
N ARG A 151 -15.94 9.30 -10.59
CA ARG A 151 -15.41 9.69 -9.27
C ARG A 151 -16.48 10.27 -8.32
N ASP A 152 -17.60 10.73 -8.85
CA ASP A 152 -18.80 11.15 -8.12
C ASP A 152 -19.50 9.99 -7.40
N LYS A 153 -19.30 8.75 -7.87
CA LYS A 153 -19.81 7.52 -7.28
C LYS A 153 -18.80 6.82 -6.39
N VAL A 154 -17.57 7.34 -6.31
CA VAL A 154 -16.51 6.84 -5.44
C VAL A 154 -16.50 7.69 -4.18
N PHE A 155 -16.83 7.09 -3.05
CA PHE A 155 -16.90 7.77 -1.76
C PHE A 155 -16.13 6.99 -0.69
N TYR A 156 -15.85 7.70 0.40
CA TYR A 156 -15.27 7.11 1.60
C TYR A 156 -16.37 6.50 2.46
N ASP A 157 -16.22 5.23 2.82
CA ASP A 157 -17.08 4.56 3.80
C ASP A 157 -16.21 3.99 4.94
N PRO A 158 -16.40 4.48 6.19
CA PRO A 158 -15.60 4.04 7.34
C PRO A 158 -15.82 2.58 7.75
N GLU A 159 -16.94 1.96 7.37
CA GLU A 159 -17.22 0.55 7.71
C GLU A 159 -16.33 -0.40 6.91
N PHE A 160 -15.95 -0.03 5.69
CA PHE A 160 -15.09 -0.84 4.81
C PHE A 160 -13.59 -0.75 5.13
N ILE A 161 -13.24 -0.02 6.20
CA ILE A 161 -11.86 0.27 6.64
C ILE A 161 -11.55 -0.48 7.95
N LYS A 162 -12.58 -1.00 8.62
CA LYS A 162 -12.44 -1.62 9.93
C LYS A 162 -12.83 -3.09 9.84
N PHE A 163 -11.91 -3.95 10.24
CA PHE A 163 -12.26 -5.23 10.84
C PHE A 163 -11.72 -5.19 12.25
N THR A 164 -12.63 -5.33 13.22
CA THR A 164 -12.33 -5.45 14.66
C THR A 164 -11.52 -6.69 14.95
#